data_AF-A0A915PIB7-F1
#
_entry.id   AF-A0A915PIB7-F1
#
_cell.length_a   1.000
_cell.length_b   1.000
_cell.length_c   1.000
_cell.angle_alpha   90.00
_cell.angle_beta   90.00
_cell.angle_gamma   90.00
#
_symmetry.space_group_name_H-M   'P 1'
#
loop_
_entity.id
_entity.type
_entity.pdbx_description
1 polymer ?
#
loop_
_entity_poly.entity_id
_entity_poly.type
_entity_poly.pdbx_seq_one_letter_code
_entity_poly.pdbx_strand_id
1 'polypeptide(L)'
;MGSVQSQEESNTSSDLPKMIRIERSEIPEEYKTVQVSSDVVERFLNLESSKSDTPSDLKNQLAQERELNLKLREQISKLAEPSLPTQKDSAAESISIGELQARKDAFDETLERVEKQYFSYRPENACKVIEIDLMECIKQNKNKVLNCGSFASDLTKCASDFREKVLKEVPHL
;
A
#
# COMPACT_ATOMS: atom_id res chain seq x y z
N MET A 1 -12.55 -66.77 -29.12
CA MET A 1 -12.84 -66.23 -30.47
C MET A 1 -13.89 -65.14 -30.25
N GLY A 2 -13.71 -63.84 -30.46
CA GLY A 2 -12.72 -63.08 -31.22
C GLY A 2 -13.49 -62.15 -32.17
N SER A 3 -13.60 -60.85 -31.80
CA SER A 3 -13.99 -59.67 -32.61
C SER A 3 -15.41 -59.67 -33.25
N VAL A 4 -16.12 -58.57 -33.54
CA VAL A 4 -15.73 -57.25 -34.08
C VAL A 4 -16.86 -56.19 -33.89
N GLN A 5 -16.46 -54.90 -33.72
CA GLN A 5 -17.03 -53.61 -34.20
C GLN A 5 -18.49 -53.18 -33.84
N SER A 6 -18.71 -52.07 -33.11
CA SER A 6 -18.61 -50.62 -33.44
C SER A 6 -19.97 -50.02 -33.85
N GLN A 7 -20.46 -49.06 -33.07
CA GLN A 7 -21.29 -47.97 -33.58
C GLN A 7 -21.11 -46.71 -32.72
N GLU A 8 -20.57 -45.68 -33.36
CA GLU A 8 -20.63 -44.29 -32.95
C GLU A 8 -22.07 -43.78 -33.06
N GLU A 9 -22.46 -42.89 -32.16
CA GLU A 9 -23.24 -41.66 -32.41
C GLU A 9 -23.58 -41.05 -31.03
N SER A 10 -23.66 -39.75 -30.76
CA SER A 10 -23.27 -38.50 -31.41
C SER A 10 -23.97 -37.40 -30.58
N ASN A 11 -23.30 -36.25 -30.36
CA ASN A 11 -23.88 -34.94 -30.01
C ASN A 11 -24.40 -34.79 -28.55
N THR A 12 -24.15 -33.71 -27.78
CA THR A 12 -24.09 -32.27 -28.08
C THR A 12 -23.37 -31.49 -26.95
N SER A 13 -22.85 -30.32 -27.31
CA SER A 13 -22.48 -29.17 -26.44
C SER A 13 -21.23 -29.29 -25.56
N SER A 14 -20.08 -29.12 -26.19
CA SER A 14 -18.86 -28.59 -25.57
C SER A 14 -19.00 -27.09 -25.26
N ASP A 15 -19.95 -26.71 -24.39
CA ASP A 15 -20.05 -25.33 -23.89
C ASP A 15 -20.84 -25.24 -22.56
N LEU A 16 -20.62 -26.21 -21.68
CA LEU A 16 -21.06 -26.14 -20.29
C LEU A 16 -19.82 -26.19 -19.39
N PRO A 17 -19.71 -25.30 -18.39
CA PRO A 17 -18.55 -25.27 -17.51
C PRO A 17 -18.40 -26.64 -16.84
N LYS A 18 -17.16 -27.16 -16.83
CA LYS A 18 -16.82 -28.45 -16.22
C LYS A 18 -17.16 -28.41 -14.74
N MET A 19 -18.34 -28.91 -14.38
CA MET A 19 -18.82 -28.93 -13.00
C MET A 19 -18.10 -30.06 -12.25
N ILE A 20 -17.25 -29.70 -11.30
CA ILE A 20 -16.60 -30.66 -10.40
C ILE A 20 -17.55 -30.88 -9.22
N ARG A 21 -18.10 -32.08 -9.11
CA ARG A 21 -18.93 -32.49 -7.97
C ARG A 21 -18.03 -33.20 -6.96
N ILE A 22 -17.82 -32.58 -5.80
CA ILE A 22 -17.05 -33.16 -4.70
C ILE A 22 -18.03 -33.86 -3.74
N GLU A 23 -17.84 -35.15 -3.51
CA GLU A 23 -18.63 -35.88 -2.53
C GLU A 23 -18.06 -35.67 -1.11
N ARG A 24 -18.91 -35.77 -0.08
CA ARG A 24 -18.49 -35.51 1.31
C ARG A 24 -17.43 -36.50 1.82
N SER A 25 -17.35 -37.67 1.20
CA SER A 25 -16.34 -38.71 1.41
C SER A 25 -14.97 -38.36 0.81
N GLU A 26 -14.90 -37.41 -0.13
CA GLU A 26 -13.67 -36.97 -0.80
C GLU A 26 -12.98 -35.80 -0.08
N ILE A 27 -13.62 -35.26 0.97
CA ILE A 27 -13.07 -34.17 1.78
C ILE A 27 -12.03 -34.76 2.74
N PRO A 28 -10.77 -34.29 2.72
CA PRO A 28 -9.74 -34.76 3.65
C PRO A 28 -10.15 -34.48 5.11
N GLU A 29 -9.79 -35.40 6.02
CA GLU A 29 -10.19 -35.33 7.44
C GLU A 29 -9.70 -34.03 8.12
N GLU A 30 -8.63 -33.42 7.60
CA GLU A 30 -8.07 -32.15 8.07
C GLU A 30 -9.03 -30.95 7.87
N TYR A 31 -10.00 -31.05 6.95
CA TYR A 31 -10.93 -29.96 6.61
C TYR A 31 -12.38 -30.24 7.03
N LYS A 32 -12.64 -31.36 7.68
CA LYS A 32 -13.98 -31.81 8.08
C LYS A 32 -14.69 -30.88 9.07
N THR A 33 -13.91 -30.12 9.84
CA THR A 33 -14.39 -29.17 10.86
C THR A 33 -14.52 -27.75 10.32
N VAL A 34 -14.04 -27.47 9.10
CA VAL A 34 -14.11 -26.15 8.49
C VAL A 34 -15.50 -25.96 7.88
N GLN A 35 -16.24 -24.95 8.37
CA GLN A 35 -17.54 -24.56 7.83
C GLN A 35 -17.42 -23.21 7.13
N VAL A 36 -18.08 -23.09 5.98
CA VAL A 36 -18.24 -21.80 5.29
C VAL A 36 -19.45 -21.09 5.87
N SER A 37 -19.32 -19.79 6.17
CA SER A 37 -20.41 -18.97 6.67
C SER A 37 -21.59 -18.94 5.69
N SER A 38 -22.82 -18.98 6.20
CA SER A 38 -24.06 -18.87 5.41
C SER A 38 -24.04 -17.65 4.49
N ASP A 39 -23.48 -16.54 4.96
CA ASP A 39 -23.42 -15.27 4.24
C ASP A 39 -22.54 -15.36 2.98
N VAL A 40 -21.51 -16.22 3.01
CA VAL A 40 -20.63 -16.44 1.86
C VAL A 40 -21.31 -17.33 0.82
N VAL A 41 -22.04 -18.34 1.28
CA VAL A 41 -22.83 -19.23 0.41
C VAL A 41 -23.96 -18.45 -0.27
N GLU A 42 -24.66 -17.61 0.47
CA GLU A 42 -25.76 -16.80 -0.05
C GLU A 42 -25.29 -15.77 -1.09
N ARG A 43 -24.12 -15.16 -0.88
CA ARG A 43 -23.49 -14.29 -1.90
C ARG A 43 -23.16 -15.02 -3.19
N PHE A 44 -22.70 -16.27 -3.09
CA PHE A 44 -22.33 -17.05 -4.27
C PHE A 44 -23.57 -17.49 -5.07
N LEU A 45 -24.63 -17.92 -4.37
CA LEU A 45 -25.90 -18.30 -4.99
C LEU A 45 -26.63 -17.09 -5.61
N ASN A 46 -26.57 -15.92 -4.97
CA ASN A 46 -27.15 -14.69 -5.52
C ASN A 46 -26.33 -14.09 -6.67
N LEU A 47 -25.04 -14.42 -6.78
CA LEU A 47 -24.21 -14.03 -7.91
C LEU A 47 -24.66 -14.74 -9.19
N GLU A 48 -25.05 -16.02 -9.11
CA GLU A 48 -25.59 -16.77 -10.24
C GLU A 48 -27.01 -16.33 -10.65
N SER A 49 -27.82 -15.77 -9.74
CA SER A 49 -29.18 -15.30 -10.07
C SER A 49 -29.23 -13.87 -10.65
N SER A 50 -28.15 -13.10 -10.54
CA SER A 50 -28.15 -11.66 -10.86
C SER A 50 -27.83 -11.28 -12.31
N LYS A 51 -27.58 -12.24 -13.21
CA LYS A 51 -27.33 -11.94 -14.63
C LYS A 51 -28.08 -12.87 -15.57
N SER A 52 -29.37 -12.58 -15.75
CA SER A 52 -30.06 -12.88 -17.00
C SER A 52 -30.03 -11.66 -17.93
N ASP A 53 -28.84 -11.10 -18.16
CA ASP A 53 -28.70 -10.11 -19.23
C ASP A 53 -28.81 -10.88 -20.54
N THR A 54 -29.89 -10.65 -21.29
CA THR A 54 -30.05 -11.31 -22.59
C THR A 54 -28.89 -10.89 -23.50
N PRO A 55 -28.41 -11.77 -24.41
CA PRO A 55 -27.28 -11.43 -25.28
C PRO A 55 -27.56 -10.20 -26.17
N SER A 56 -28.83 -9.85 -26.39
CA SER A 56 -29.25 -8.58 -27.01
C SER A 56 -29.02 -7.37 -26.11
N ASP A 57 -29.31 -7.48 -24.81
CA ASP A 57 -29.09 -6.39 -23.85
C ASP A 57 -27.60 -6.11 -23.65
N LEU A 58 -26.77 -7.16 -23.59
CA LEU A 58 -25.31 -7.02 -23.52
C LEU A 58 -24.73 -6.35 -24.78
N LYS A 59 -25.26 -6.65 -25.96
CA LYS A 59 -24.86 -5.98 -27.21
C LYS A 59 -25.24 -4.51 -27.21
N ASN A 60 -26.43 -4.18 -26.71
CA ASN A 60 -26.90 -2.80 -26.62
C ASN A 60 -26.09 -2.01 -25.58
N GLN A 61 -25.80 -2.60 -24.42
CA GLN A 61 -24.92 -2.01 -23.40
C GLN A 61 -23.50 -1.79 -23.94
N LEU A 62 -22.93 -2.76 -24.66
CA LEU A 62 -21.60 -2.63 -25.25
C LEU A 62 -21.54 -1.52 -26.32
N ALA A 63 -22.59 -1.37 -27.12
CA ALA A 63 -22.68 -0.28 -28.10
C ALA A 63 -22.76 1.09 -27.41
N GLN A 64 -23.57 1.19 -26.34
CA GLN A 64 -23.71 2.40 -25.54
C GLN A 64 -22.40 2.76 -24.84
N GLU A 65 -21.71 1.79 -24.24
CA GLU A 65 -20.40 2.01 -23.62
C GLU A 65 -19.34 2.46 -24.63
N ARG A 66 -19.32 1.90 -25.85
CA ARG A 66 -18.40 2.33 -26.90
C ARG A 66 -18.65 3.78 -27.32
N GLU A 67 -19.91 4.18 -27.44
CA GLU A 67 -20.26 5.56 -27.76
C GLU A 67 -19.88 6.53 -26.64
N LEU A 68 -20.14 6.16 -25.38
CA LEU A 68 -19.74 6.94 -24.21
C LEU A 68 -18.22 7.02 -24.08
N ASN A 69 -17.48 5.94 -24.38
CA ASN A 69 -16.02 5.92 -24.33
C ASN A 69 -15.41 6.83 -25.40
N LEU A 70 -15.97 6.85 -26.61
CA LEU A 70 -15.56 7.79 -27.66
C LEU A 70 -15.79 9.24 -27.25
N LYS A 71 -16.98 9.56 -26.70
CA LYS A 71 -17.28 10.90 -26.18
C LYS A 71 -16.33 11.30 -25.05
N LEU A 72 -16.04 10.39 -24.12
CA LEU A 72 -15.08 10.63 -23.03
C LEU A 72 -13.66 10.85 -23.55
N ARG A 73 -13.21 10.07 -24.54
CA ARG A 73 -11.90 10.26 -25.19
C ARG A 73 -11.81 11.60 -25.90
N GLU A 74 -12.87 12.05 -26.56
CA GLU A 74 -12.93 13.39 -27.16
C GLU A 74 -12.96 14.51 -26.12
N GLN A 75 -13.64 14.31 -24.98
CA GLN A 75 -13.62 15.28 -23.88
C GLN A 75 -12.23 15.34 -23.25
N ILE A 76 -11.58 14.20 -23.01
CA ILE A 76 -10.21 14.12 -22.50
C ILE A 76 -9.23 14.77 -23.48
N SER A 77 -9.36 14.53 -24.79
CA SER A 77 -8.47 15.16 -25.78
C SER A 77 -8.67 16.68 -25.84
N LYS A 78 -9.90 17.16 -25.69
CA LYS A 78 -10.22 18.60 -25.61
C LYS A 78 -9.81 19.24 -24.29
N LEU A 79 -9.72 18.48 -23.20
CA LEU A 79 -9.23 18.92 -21.88
C LEU A 79 -7.70 18.78 -21.75
N ALA A 80 -7.06 17.97 -22.58
CA ALA A 80 -5.61 17.79 -22.62
C ALA A 80 -4.85 19.01 -23.17
N GLU A 81 -5.56 19.96 -23.79
CA GLU A 81 -5.11 21.34 -24.00
C GLU A 81 -6.01 22.24 -23.17
N PRO A 82 -5.58 23.05 -22.16
CA PRO A 82 -4.26 23.30 -21.59
C PRO A 82 -4.19 23.10 -20.04
N SER A 83 -2.97 23.23 -19.49
CA SER A 83 -2.63 23.36 -18.06
C SER A 83 -2.57 22.08 -17.21
N LEU A 84 -1.38 21.47 -17.16
CA LEU A 84 -0.69 21.01 -15.95
C LEU A 84 0.66 20.41 -16.38
N PRO A 85 1.82 20.91 -15.90
CA PRO A 85 3.11 20.29 -16.15
C PRO A 85 3.20 19.04 -15.27
N THR A 86 2.51 17.99 -15.67
CA THR A 86 2.69 16.67 -15.06
C THR A 86 3.94 16.08 -15.69
N GLN A 87 5.04 16.15 -14.94
CA GLN A 87 6.23 15.36 -15.18
C GLN A 87 5.83 13.89 -15.30
N LYS A 88 5.71 13.39 -16.53
CA LYS A 88 5.93 12.00 -16.95
C LYS A 88 5.74 11.97 -18.46
N ASP A 89 6.77 11.47 -19.13
CA ASP A 89 6.79 11.14 -20.56
C ASP A 89 6.94 12.33 -21.52
N SER A 90 7.94 13.17 -21.26
CA SER A 90 8.72 13.70 -22.38
C SER A 90 9.68 12.60 -22.83
N ALA A 91 9.75 12.41 -24.14
CA ALA A 91 10.60 11.47 -24.85
C ALA A 91 12.01 11.33 -24.27
N ALA A 92 12.67 10.21 -24.56
CA ALA A 92 14.11 10.01 -24.40
C ALA A 92 14.90 11.04 -25.24
N GLU A 93 14.81 12.31 -24.86
CA GLU A 93 15.77 13.34 -25.20
C GLU A 93 16.98 13.03 -24.33
N SER A 94 18.12 12.78 -24.98
CA SER A 94 19.38 12.49 -24.30
C SER A 94 19.76 13.70 -23.44
N ILE A 95 19.33 13.69 -22.17
CA ILE A 95 19.70 14.71 -21.18
C ILE A 95 21.22 14.76 -21.19
N SER A 96 21.77 15.91 -21.57
CA SER A 96 23.21 16.06 -21.66
C SER A 96 23.82 15.89 -20.26
N ILE A 97 25.06 15.39 -20.19
CA ILE A 97 25.77 15.22 -18.92
C ILE A 97 25.83 16.55 -18.15
N GLY A 98 25.92 17.69 -18.86
CA GLY A 98 25.89 19.02 -18.25
C GLY A 98 24.54 19.37 -17.61
N GLU A 99 23.43 18.92 -18.18
CA GLU A 99 22.10 19.14 -17.63
C GLU A 99 21.82 18.24 -16.41
N LEU A 100 22.34 17.01 -16.41
CA LEU A 100 22.34 16.16 -15.21
C LEU A 100 23.15 16.78 -14.07
N GLN A 101 24.33 17.34 -14.39
CA GLN A 101 25.15 18.01 -13.40
C GLN A 101 24.46 19.26 -12.85
N ALA A 102 23.86 20.09 -13.70
CA ALA A 102 23.11 21.26 -13.25
C ALA A 102 21.93 20.90 -12.33
N ARG A 103 21.22 19.80 -12.61
CA ARG A 103 20.14 19.29 -11.74
C ARG A 103 20.67 18.77 -10.41
N LYS A 104 21.84 18.11 -10.43
CA LYS A 104 22.51 17.67 -9.21
C LYS A 104 22.93 18.87 -8.36
N ASP A 105 23.57 19.86 -8.95
CA ASP A 105 24.05 21.05 -8.23
C ASP A 105 22.87 21.83 -7.63
N ALA A 106 21.76 21.96 -8.36
CA ALA A 106 20.54 22.57 -7.84
C ALA A 106 19.94 21.78 -6.68
N PHE A 107 19.96 20.45 -6.75
CA PHE A 107 19.51 19.59 -5.65
C PHE A 107 20.41 19.72 -4.41
N ASP A 108 21.73 19.64 -4.59
CA ASP A 108 22.71 19.78 -3.51
C ASP A 108 22.58 21.17 -2.84
N GLU A 109 22.39 22.25 -3.60
CA GLU A 109 22.14 23.59 -3.06
C GLU A 109 20.84 23.65 -2.24
N THR A 110 19.76 22.99 -2.72
CA THR A 110 18.51 22.95 -1.96
C THR A 110 18.65 22.15 -0.67
N LEU A 111 19.42 21.05 -0.67
CA LEU A 111 19.73 20.31 0.54
C LEU A 111 20.51 21.16 1.53
N GLU A 112 21.56 21.86 1.11
CA GLU A 112 22.33 22.76 1.97
C GLU A 112 21.44 23.86 2.57
N ARG A 113 20.51 24.41 1.79
CA ARG A 113 19.58 25.43 2.25
C ARG A 113 18.62 24.88 3.31
N VAL A 114 18.06 23.70 3.07
CA VAL A 114 17.17 23.00 4.02
C VAL A 114 17.95 22.63 5.28
N GLU A 115 19.16 22.10 5.15
CA GLU A 115 20.03 21.76 6.28
C GLU A 115 20.33 23.00 7.12
N LYS A 116 20.73 24.10 6.48
CA LYS A 116 21.00 25.36 7.17
C LYS A 116 19.75 25.94 7.84
N GLN A 117 18.60 25.83 7.21
CA GLN A 117 17.36 26.42 7.73
C GLN A 117 16.74 25.61 8.86
N TYR A 118 16.81 24.28 8.81
CA TYR A 118 16.11 23.40 9.74
C TYR A 118 17.01 22.59 10.66
N PHE A 119 18.28 22.41 10.31
CA PHE A 119 19.22 21.54 11.04
C PHE A 119 20.44 22.29 11.61
N SER A 120 20.52 23.61 11.42
CA SER A 120 21.58 24.44 12.02
C SER A 120 21.51 24.51 13.54
N TYR A 121 20.31 24.45 14.12
CA TYR A 121 20.14 24.38 15.56
C TYR A 121 20.07 22.92 16.01
N ARG A 122 21.19 22.42 16.53
CA ARG A 122 21.24 21.16 17.28
C ARG A 122 21.34 21.50 18.77
N PRO A 123 20.26 21.40 19.54
CA PRO A 123 20.34 21.71 20.96
C PRO A 123 21.25 20.69 21.67
N GLU A 124 22.07 21.17 22.60
CA GLU A 124 22.93 20.33 23.42
C GLU A 124 22.10 19.37 24.28
N ASN A 125 22.70 18.25 24.71
CA ASN A 125 21.99 17.32 25.60
C ASN A 125 21.72 17.99 26.96
N ALA A 126 20.49 18.47 27.12
CA ALA A 126 20.02 19.15 28.33
C ALA A 126 20.00 18.23 29.57
N CYS A 127 19.87 16.91 29.38
CA CYS A 127 19.76 15.94 30.46
C CYS A 127 21.08 15.22 30.78
N LYS A 128 22.18 15.66 30.18
CA LYS A 128 23.52 15.05 30.33
C LYS A 128 23.95 14.90 31.79
N VAL A 129 23.62 15.87 32.66
CA VAL A 129 23.99 15.81 34.08
C VAL A 129 23.28 14.64 34.78
N ILE A 130 21.97 14.49 34.55
CA ILE A 130 21.17 13.40 35.10
C ILE A 130 21.64 12.04 34.56
N GLU A 131 22.03 11.98 33.28
CA GLU A 131 22.60 10.76 32.70
C GLU A 131 23.93 10.36 33.36
N ILE A 132 24.81 11.32 33.65
CA ILE A 132 26.08 11.06 34.34
C ILE A 132 25.81 10.48 35.72
N ASP A 133 24.93 11.11 36.49
CA ASP A 133 24.60 10.69 37.86
C ASP A 133 23.88 9.32 37.88
N LEU A 134 22.99 9.07 36.92
CA LEU A 134 22.36 7.76 36.72
C LEU A 134 23.40 6.69 36.42
N MET A 135 24.34 6.96 35.51
CA MET A 135 25.39 6.01 35.15
C MET A 135 26.34 5.75 36.31
N GLU A 136 26.62 6.75 37.14
CA GLU A 136 27.36 6.58 38.38
C GLU A 136 26.59 5.73 39.39
N CYS A 137 25.30 5.97 39.58
CA CYS A 137 24.45 5.15 40.46
C CYS A 137 24.40 3.69 40.01
N ILE A 138 24.27 3.42 38.70
CA ILE A 138 24.26 2.06 38.15
C ILE A 138 25.62 1.38 38.37
N LYS A 139 26.73 2.11 38.17
CA LYS A 139 28.08 1.58 38.44
C LYS A 139 28.27 1.20 39.91
N GLN A 140 27.70 1.97 40.83
CA GLN A 140 27.75 1.70 42.27
C GLN A 140 26.76 0.58 42.68
N ASN A 141 25.63 0.42 41.99
CA ASN A 141 24.55 -0.51 42.31
C ASN A 141 24.35 -1.60 41.24
N LYS A 142 25.42 -2.28 40.81
CA LYS A 142 25.39 -3.24 39.68
C LYS A 142 24.30 -4.33 39.77
N ASN A 143 23.98 -4.79 40.98
CA ASN A 143 22.99 -5.85 41.22
C ASN A 143 21.64 -5.32 41.75
N LYS A 144 21.49 -3.99 41.87
CA LYS A 144 20.33 -3.32 42.49
C LYS A 144 19.94 -2.06 41.70
N VAL A 145 19.71 -2.20 40.40
CA VAL A 145 19.39 -1.08 39.49
C VAL A 145 18.13 -0.32 39.92
N LEU A 146 17.18 -0.99 40.59
CA LEU A 146 15.97 -0.35 41.14
C LEU A 146 16.28 0.75 42.16
N ASN A 147 17.44 0.72 42.83
CA ASN A 147 17.87 1.79 43.73
C ASN A 147 18.12 3.11 42.98
N CYS A 148 18.41 3.05 41.68
CA CYS A 148 18.57 4.21 40.81
C CYS A 148 17.25 4.64 40.15
N GLY A 149 16.11 4.05 40.56
CA GLY A 149 14.80 4.33 39.95
C GLY A 149 14.33 5.77 40.11
N SER A 150 14.82 6.51 41.12
CA SER A 150 14.51 7.94 41.29
C SER A 150 14.97 8.80 40.12
N PHE A 151 16.07 8.44 39.46
CA PHE A 151 16.56 9.15 38.29
C PHE A 151 15.63 9.04 37.08
N ALA A 152 14.74 8.04 37.04
CA ALA A 152 13.78 7.89 35.95
C ALA A 152 12.77 9.04 35.92
N SER A 153 12.29 9.50 37.08
CA SER A 153 11.41 10.67 37.14
C SER A 153 12.13 11.96 36.75
N ASP A 154 13.38 12.12 37.18
CA ASP A 154 14.18 13.30 36.88
C ASP A 154 14.54 13.38 35.39
N LEU A 155 14.91 12.25 34.78
CA LEU A 155 15.19 12.16 33.35
C LEU A 155 13.92 12.40 32.52
N THR A 156 12.79 11.83 32.93
CA THR A 156 11.50 12.03 32.24
C THR A 156 11.09 13.49 32.29
N LYS A 157 11.25 14.14 33.45
CA LYS A 157 10.95 15.56 33.62
C LYS A 157 11.89 16.44 32.80
N CYS A 158 13.19 16.16 32.83
CA CYS A 158 14.16 16.89 32.02
C CYS A 158 13.84 16.79 30.51
N ALA A 159 13.50 15.59 30.04
CA ALA A 159 13.12 15.37 28.66
C ALA A 159 11.82 16.09 28.28
N SER A 160 10.82 16.13 29.17
CA SER A 160 9.57 16.86 28.94
C SER A 160 9.78 18.37 28.90
N ASP A 161 10.55 18.91 29.85
CA ASP A 161 10.83 20.35 29.95
C ASP A 161 11.64 20.83 28.73
N PHE A 162 12.62 20.03 28.31
CA PHE A 162 13.39 20.29 27.10
C PHE A 162 12.52 20.23 25.84
N ARG A 163 11.65 19.23 25.72
CA ARG A 163 10.69 19.14 24.61
C ARG A 163 9.80 20.38 24.55
N GLU A 164 9.27 20.82 25.69
CA GLU A 164 8.43 22.02 25.75
C GLU A 164 9.21 23.27 25.35
N LYS A 165 10.47 23.39 25.79
CA LYS A 165 11.36 24.50 25.41
C LYS A 165 11.63 24.52 23.90
N VAL A 166 11.95 23.39 23.29
CA VAL A 166 12.16 23.28 21.84
C VAL A 166 10.88 23.65 21.08
N LEU A 167 9.72 23.16 21.52
CA LEU A 167 8.44 23.50 20.87
C LEU A 167 8.06 24.98 20.99
N LYS A 168 8.53 25.68 22.03
CA LYS A 168 8.35 27.13 22.20
C LYS A 168 9.37 27.96 21.41
N GLU A 169 10.61 27.49 21.30
CA GLU A 169 11.70 28.16 20.59
C GLU A 169 11.69 27.95 19.08
N VAL A 170 10.79 27.11 18.55
CA VAL A 170 10.51 26.96 17.10
C VAL A 170 9.10 27.50 16.81
N PRO A 171 8.88 28.84 16.78
CA PRO A 171 7.54 29.42 16.62
C PRO A 171 7.15 29.54 15.14
N HIS A 172 8.09 29.35 14.20
CA HIS A 172 7.88 29.56 12.78
C HIS A 172 8.48 28.42 11.95
N LEU A 173 7.70 27.35 11.88
CA LEU A 173 7.48 26.58 10.67
C LEU A 173 6.04 26.86 10.23
#